data_AF-A0AAW0KJ08-F1
#
_entry.id   AF-A0AAW0KJ08-F1
#
_cell.length_a   1.000
_cell.length_b   1.000
_cell.length_c   1.000
_cell.angle_alpha   90.00
_cell.angle_beta   90.00
_cell.angle_gamma   90.00
#
_symmetry.space_group_name_H-M   'P 1'
#
loop_
_entity.id
_entity.type
_entity.pdbx_description
1 polymer ?
#
loop_
_entity_poly.entity_id
_entity_poly.type
_entity_poly.pdbx_seq_one_letter_code
_entity_poly.pdbx_strand_id
1 'polypeptide(L)'
;MVLNSRALVLLHILVWSLPDTLNMSSGTPSDITCLKSIRDSLEDPLNHIATSWTFNNLTEGSICGYVGVSCWYISDNRVRGVQLANMGLKGKFPRGLVDCSTLRILDLSGNAISGSIPRDINEILPAVEVLKLSNNNLSGEIPSSMGNCPNLEVLILDNNRLTGQIPQQLNQLIRLEVFSVANNLLSGPVPDFVSVTTIKPESYVNNSGLCGGPLEYCRKKHRWSFEISFRSGIDSDQEELR
;
A
#
# COMPACT_ATOMS: atom_id res chain seq x y z
N MET A 1 -10.72 -91.47 -4.76
CA MET A 1 -11.94 -90.79 -5.24
C MET A 1 -11.57 -89.32 -5.45
N VAL A 2 -11.50 -88.91 -6.72
CA VAL A 2 -11.60 -87.53 -7.28
C VAL A 2 -10.71 -86.39 -6.71
N LEU A 3 -9.66 -86.10 -7.48
CA LEU A 3 -9.14 -84.81 -7.99
C LEU A 3 -9.39 -83.42 -7.32
N ASN A 4 -8.31 -82.63 -7.47
CA ASN A 4 -8.21 -81.18 -7.77
C ASN A 4 -8.20 -80.18 -6.60
N SER A 5 -7.06 -79.54 -6.34
CA SER A 5 -6.53 -78.35 -7.05
C SER A 5 -7.33 -77.09 -6.75
N ARG A 6 -6.75 -76.21 -5.92
CA ARG A 6 -6.62 -74.77 -6.22
C ARG A 6 -5.74 -74.09 -5.18
N ALA A 7 -4.65 -73.53 -5.70
CA ALA A 7 -3.76 -72.61 -5.03
C ALA A 7 -4.53 -71.38 -4.52
N LEU A 8 -4.17 -70.93 -3.32
CA LEU A 8 -4.31 -69.54 -2.89
C LEU A 8 -3.05 -69.21 -2.10
N VAL A 9 -2.03 -68.79 -2.84
CA VAL A 9 -0.91 -68.02 -2.29
C VAL A 9 -1.51 -66.71 -1.81
N LEU A 10 -1.78 -66.60 -0.51
CA LEU A 10 -2.01 -65.30 0.11
C LEU A 10 -0.66 -64.61 0.20
N LEU A 11 -0.35 -63.87 -0.86
CA LEU A 11 0.74 -62.92 -0.92
C LEU A 11 0.44 -61.84 0.14
N HIS A 12 0.98 -62.00 1.35
CA HIS A 12 1.18 -60.87 2.25
C HIS A 12 2.23 -59.96 1.60
N ILE A 13 1.81 -59.13 0.64
CA ILE A 13 2.54 -57.91 0.35
C ILE A 13 2.42 -57.08 1.62
N LEU A 14 3.49 -57.14 2.43
CA LEU A 14 3.86 -56.05 3.29
C LEU A 14 3.89 -54.80 2.42
N VAL A 15 2.84 -53.98 2.48
CA VAL A 15 2.90 -52.61 1.98
C VAL A 15 3.80 -51.87 2.96
N TRP A 16 5.10 -51.97 2.71
CA TRP A 16 6.08 -51.02 3.22
C TRP A 16 5.71 -49.66 2.62
N SER A 17 5.37 -48.72 3.50
CA SER A 17 5.51 -47.27 3.35
C SER A 17 5.24 -46.65 1.97
N LEU A 18 4.11 -45.96 1.86
CA LEU A 18 4.05 -44.70 1.13
C LEU A 18 3.45 -43.65 2.08
N PRO A 19 4.26 -42.77 2.70
CA PRO A 19 3.74 -41.54 3.27
C PRO A 19 3.54 -40.55 2.12
N ASP A 20 2.59 -40.79 1.23
CA ASP A 20 2.28 -39.87 0.14
C ASP A 20 0.82 -39.43 0.20
N THR A 21 0.51 -38.66 1.24
CA THR A 21 -0.08 -37.36 0.94
C THR A 21 0.97 -36.34 1.32
N LEU A 22 1.71 -35.85 0.33
CA LEU A 22 2.32 -34.53 0.44
C LEU A 22 1.18 -33.61 0.88
N ASN A 23 1.17 -33.27 2.16
CA ASN A 23 0.24 -32.33 2.71
C ASN A 23 0.68 -30.99 2.12
N MET A 24 0.21 -30.69 0.91
CA MET A 24 0.39 -29.38 0.30
C MET A 24 -0.21 -28.42 1.31
N SER A 25 0.64 -27.66 2.00
CA SER A 25 0.21 -26.72 3.03
C SER A 25 -0.85 -25.84 2.42
N SER A 26 -2.10 -25.96 2.85
CA SER A 26 -3.11 -25.05 2.32
C SER A 26 -2.78 -23.64 2.74
N GLY A 27 -2.93 -22.63 1.87
CA GLY A 27 -2.94 -21.24 2.33
C GLY A 27 -3.97 -21.11 3.45
N THR A 28 -3.71 -20.27 4.46
CA THR A 28 -4.66 -20.21 5.57
C THR A 28 -6.00 -19.66 5.07
N PRO A 29 -7.14 -20.05 5.68
CA PRO A 29 -8.45 -19.53 5.29
C PRO A 29 -8.52 -17.99 5.26
N SER A 30 -7.75 -17.33 6.13
CA SER A 30 -7.59 -15.87 6.18
C SER A 30 -6.93 -15.32 4.92
N ASP A 31 -5.78 -15.90 4.50
CA ASP A 31 -5.07 -15.47 3.30
C ASP A 31 -5.91 -15.71 2.04
N ILE A 32 -6.62 -16.83 1.95
CA ILE A 32 -7.54 -17.13 0.84
C ILE A 32 -8.67 -16.09 0.79
N THR A 33 -9.27 -15.75 1.94
CA THR A 33 -10.33 -14.75 2.03
C THR A 33 -9.84 -13.36 1.63
N CYS A 34 -8.65 -12.99 2.08
CA CYS A 34 -7.97 -11.77 1.66
C CYS A 34 -7.83 -11.68 0.13
N LEU A 35 -7.24 -12.71 -0.50
CA LEU A 35 -7.00 -12.70 -1.95
C LEU A 35 -8.32 -12.73 -2.76
N LYS A 36 -9.35 -13.46 -2.29
CA LYS A 36 -10.71 -13.41 -2.88
C LYS A 36 -11.24 -11.97 -2.83
N SER A 37 -11.14 -11.31 -1.67
CA SER A 37 -11.60 -9.94 -1.50
C SER A 37 -10.85 -8.93 -2.37
N ILE A 38 -9.54 -9.08 -2.55
CA ILE A 38 -8.74 -8.24 -3.47
C ILE A 38 -9.25 -8.41 -4.91
N ARG A 39 -9.38 -9.66 -5.38
CA ARG A 39 -9.88 -9.96 -6.73
C ARG A 39 -11.27 -9.37 -6.95
N ASP A 40 -12.15 -9.46 -5.95
CA ASP A 40 -13.52 -9.00 -6.07
C ASP A 40 -13.63 -7.46 -5.93
N SER A 41 -12.65 -6.80 -5.31
CA SER A 41 -12.61 -5.34 -5.12
C SER A 41 -11.98 -4.58 -6.29
N LEU A 42 -11.09 -5.24 -7.05
CA LEU A 42 -10.38 -4.64 -8.16
C LEU A 42 -11.01 -5.03 -9.49
N GLU A 43 -11.19 -4.06 -10.36
CA GLU A 43 -11.56 -4.31 -11.75
C GLU A 43 -10.30 -4.68 -12.53
N ASP A 44 -10.29 -5.86 -13.14
CA ASP A 44 -9.17 -6.43 -13.90
C ASP A 44 -9.52 -6.55 -15.40
N PRO A 45 -9.51 -5.44 -16.17
CA PRO A 45 -9.97 -5.44 -17.56
C PRO A 45 -9.09 -6.26 -18.50
N LEU A 46 -7.85 -6.55 -18.10
CA LEU A 46 -6.89 -7.32 -18.89
C LEU A 46 -6.81 -8.80 -18.45
N ASN A 47 -7.60 -9.19 -17.44
CA ASN A 47 -7.68 -10.55 -16.89
C ASN A 47 -6.34 -11.10 -16.36
N HIS A 48 -5.44 -10.25 -15.87
CA HIS A 48 -4.16 -10.69 -15.30
C HIS A 48 -4.35 -11.49 -14.00
N ILE A 49 -5.27 -11.04 -13.14
CA ILE A 49 -5.62 -11.68 -11.86
C ILE A 49 -6.63 -12.79 -12.12
N ALA A 50 -7.69 -12.51 -12.89
CA ALA A 50 -8.83 -13.43 -13.05
C ALA A 50 -8.42 -14.78 -13.65
N THR A 51 -7.40 -14.83 -14.50
CA THR A 51 -6.88 -16.07 -15.11
C THR A 51 -5.97 -16.86 -14.18
N SER A 52 -5.31 -16.21 -13.21
CA SER A 52 -4.34 -16.84 -12.32
C SER A 52 -4.94 -17.20 -10.96
N TRP A 53 -5.78 -16.34 -10.40
CA TRP A 53 -6.31 -16.46 -9.04
C TRP A 53 -7.60 -17.30 -9.05
N THR A 54 -7.45 -18.59 -9.30
CA THR A 54 -8.56 -19.54 -9.34
C THR A 54 -8.79 -20.12 -7.96
N PHE A 55 -9.92 -19.85 -7.31
CA PHE A 55 -10.23 -20.41 -5.99
C PHE A 55 -11.23 -21.55 -6.09
N ASN A 56 -10.74 -22.76 -6.38
CA ASN A 56 -11.52 -23.98 -6.34
C ASN A 56 -10.95 -24.92 -5.25
N ASN A 57 -11.68 -25.98 -4.90
CA ASN A 57 -11.27 -26.92 -3.84
C ASN A 57 -9.89 -27.57 -4.06
N LEU A 58 -9.32 -27.51 -5.28
CA LEU A 58 -8.02 -28.08 -5.62
C LEU A 58 -6.88 -27.05 -5.53
N THR A 59 -7.17 -25.75 -5.65
CA THR A 59 -6.17 -24.66 -5.75
C THR A 59 -6.11 -23.75 -4.54
N GLU A 60 -7.07 -23.85 -3.61
CA GLU A 60 -7.07 -23.09 -2.35
C GLU A 60 -5.77 -23.29 -1.54
N GLY A 61 -5.03 -24.37 -1.78
CA GLY A 61 -3.73 -24.61 -1.19
C GLY A 61 -2.50 -24.10 -1.95
N SER A 62 -2.63 -23.50 -3.14
CA SER A 62 -1.50 -23.09 -3.99
C SER A 62 -1.47 -21.58 -4.29
N ILE A 63 -1.95 -20.76 -3.35
CA ILE A 63 -2.06 -19.30 -3.52
C ILE A 63 -0.72 -18.60 -3.80
N CYS A 64 0.41 -19.22 -3.42
CA CYS A 64 1.75 -18.67 -3.64
C CYS A 64 2.24 -18.82 -5.09
N GLY A 65 1.52 -19.58 -5.91
CA GLY A 65 1.75 -19.64 -7.36
C GLY A 65 0.94 -18.60 -8.13
N TYR A 66 0.09 -17.82 -7.46
CA TYR A 66 -0.69 -16.79 -8.11
C TYR A 66 0.18 -15.63 -8.58
N VAL A 67 -0.18 -15.07 -9.74
CA VAL A 67 0.46 -13.89 -10.30
C VAL A 67 0.46 -12.78 -9.27
N GLY A 68 1.64 -12.24 -8.98
CA GLY A 68 1.84 -11.16 -8.03
C GLY A 68 1.76 -11.56 -6.56
N VAL A 69 1.51 -12.82 -6.20
CA VAL A 69 1.50 -13.26 -4.80
C VAL A 69 2.85 -13.87 -4.46
N SER A 70 3.44 -13.42 -3.35
CA SER A 70 4.61 -14.05 -2.73
C SER A 70 4.30 -14.46 -1.30
N CYS A 71 4.90 -15.56 -0.87
CA CYS A 71 4.69 -16.13 0.46
C CYS A 71 5.98 -16.20 1.26
N TRP A 72 5.86 -16.34 2.57
CA TRP A 72 7.01 -16.48 3.47
C TRP A 72 7.81 -17.75 3.17
N TYR A 73 7.11 -18.87 3.04
CA TYR A 73 7.65 -20.17 2.65
C TYR A 73 6.64 -20.88 1.76
N ILE A 74 7.12 -21.65 0.79
CA ILE A 74 6.28 -22.48 -0.10
C ILE A 74 5.50 -23.54 0.71
N SER A 75 5.98 -23.89 1.91
CA SER A 75 5.41 -24.93 2.78
C SER A 75 4.43 -24.43 3.84
N ASP A 76 4.16 -23.12 3.93
CA ASP A 76 3.21 -22.55 4.90
C ASP A 76 2.13 -21.70 4.19
N ASN A 77 2.39 -21.31 2.93
CA ASN A 77 1.46 -20.58 2.08
C ASN A 77 0.81 -19.35 2.74
N ARG A 78 1.56 -18.71 3.64
CA ARG A 78 1.25 -17.42 4.26
C ARG A 78 1.64 -16.28 3.35
N VAL A 79 0.69 -15.41 2.99
CA VAL A 79 0.96 -14.29 2.10
C VAL A 79 1.94 -13.34 2.78
N ARG A 80 3.03 -13.05 2.07
CA ARG A 80 4.06 -12.08 2.42
C ARG A 80 3.95 -10.83 1.56
N GLY A 81 3.63 -10.99 0.28
CA GLY A 81 3.55 -9.88 -0.65
C GLY A 81 2.42 -10.02 -1.67
N VAL A 82 1.83 -8.89 -2.01
CA VAL A 82 0.91 -8.72 -3.15
C VAL A 82 1.51 -7.62 -4.03
N GLN A 83 1.93 -8.00 -5.23
CA GLN A 83 2.71 -7.21 -6.18
C GLN A 83 2.01 -7.24 -7.54
N LEU A 84 1.10 -6.29 -7.74
CA LEU A 84 0.20 -6.20 -8.89
C LEU A 84 0.50 -4.92 -9.72
N ALA A 85 1.77 -4.55 -9.80
CA ALA A 85 2.19 -3.34 -10.49
C ALA A 85 1.96 -3.43 -12.01
N ASN A 86 1.57 -2.32 -12.64
CA ASN A 86 1.42 -2.17 -14.09
C ASN A 86 0.45 -3.18 -14.75
N MET A 87 -0.63 -3.55 -14.06
CA MET A 87 -1.62 -4.51 -14.56
C MET A 87 -2.89 -3.84 -15.11
N GLY A 88 -2.95 -2.50 -15.17
CA GLY A 88 -4.11 -1.76 -15.66
C GLY A 88 -5.36 -1.90 -14.76
N LEU A 89 -5.15 -2.28 -13.50
CA LEU A 89 -6.22 -2.51 -12.52
C LEU A 89 -6.96 -1.21 -12.19
N LYS A 90 -8.27 -1.29 -11.99
CA LYS A 90 -9.12 -0.15 -11.59
C LYS A 90 -9.85 -0.46 -10.29
N GLY A 91 -10.62 0.50 -9.81
CA GLY A 91 -11.44 0.38 -8.61
C GLY A 91 -10.90 1.22 -7.47
N LYS A 92 -11.06 0.74 -6.23
CA LYS A 92 -10.63 1.40 -5.00
C LYS A 92 -9.61 0.54 -4.26
N PHE A 93 -8.97 1.11 -3.24
CA PHE A 93 -8.06 0.37 -2.36
C PHE A 93 -8.77 -0.88 -1.77
N PRO A 94 -8.20 -2.10 -1.92
CA PRO A 94 -8.86 -3.33 -1.51
C PRO A 94 -8.79 -3.51 0.01
N ARG A 95 -9.91 -3.27 0.71
CA ARG A 95 -9.96 -3.32 2.18
C ARG A 95 -9.83 -4.73 2.76
N GLY A 96 -10.07 -5.78 1.97
CA GLY A 96 -9.87 -7.18 2.38
C GLY A 96 -8.42 -7.57 2.69
N LEU A 97 -7.46 -6.68 2.40
CA LEU A 97 -6.06 -6.84 2.83
C LEU A 97 -5.90 -7.06 4.34
N VAL A 98 -6.88 -6.64 5.14
CA VAL A 98 -6.92 -6.88 6.60
C VAL A 98 -6.80 -8.36 6.96
N ASP A 99 -7.29 -9.27 6.10
CA ASP A 99 -7.24 -10.71 6.35
C ASP A 99 -5.86 -11.32 5.99
N CYS A 100 -4.99 -10.59 5.27
CA CYS A 100 -3.61 -10.96 5.00
C CYS A 100 -2.68 -10.54 6.16
N SER A 101 -2.86 -11.11 7.35
CA SER A 101 -2.19 -10.64 8.57
C SER A 101 -0.64 -10.73 8.57
N THR A 102 -0.07 -11.50 7.64
CA THR A 102 1.39 -11.64 7.48
C THR A 102 1.96 -10.83 6.32
N LEU A 103 1.15 -10.01 5.65
CA LEU A 103 1.58 -9.17 4.53
C LEU A 103 2.64 -8.17 5.00
N ARG A 104 3.70 -8.05 4.21
CA ARG A 104 4.80 -7.08 4.35
C ARG A 104 4.93 -6.17 3.15
N ILE A 105 4.62 -6.67 1.97
CA ILE A 105 4.83 -5.95 0.72
C ILE A 105 3.48 -5.78 0.02
N LEU A 106 3.10 -4.54 -0.21
CA LEU A 106 2.00 -4.20 -1.11
C LEU A 106 2.51 -3.27 -2.20
N ASP A 107 2.48 -3.74 -3.44
CA ASP A 107 2.80 -2.95 -4.62
C ASP A 107 1.61 -2.96 -5.58
N LEU A 108 0.93 -1.82 -5.67
CA LEU A 108 -0.17 -1.57 -6.61
C LEU A 108 0.19 -0.46 -7.59
N SER A 109 1.49 -0.16 -7.78
CA SER A 109 1.95 0.96 -8.60
C SER A 109 1.60 0.81 -10.08
N GLY A 110 1.42 1.93 -10.79
CA GLY A 110 1.19 1.91 -12.24
C GLY A 110 -0.17 1.33 -12.65
N ASN A 111 -1.20 1.56 -11.83
CA ASN A 111 -2.57 1.13 -12.12
C ASN A 111 -3.49 2.36 -12.22
N ALA A 112 -4.79 2.13 -12.34
CA ALA A 112 -5.83 3.16 -12.37
C ALA A 112 -6.71 3.11 -11.10
N ILE A 113 -6.12 2.75 -9.95
CA ILE A 113 -6.81 2.72 -8.66
C ILE A 113 -7.17 4.14 -8.24
N SER A 114 -8.40 4.32 -7.78
CA SER A 114 -9.00 5.62 -7.48
C SER A 114 -9.58 5.68 -6.07
N GLY A 115 -10.11 6.85 -5.69
CA GLY A 115 -10.62 7.09 -4.33
C GLY A 115 -9.49 7.42 -3.35
N SER A 116 -9.76 7.32 -2.05
CA SER A 116 -8.81 7.68 -0.99
C SER A 116 -8.09 6.46 -0.42
N ILE A 117 -6.88 6.68 0.09
CA ILE A 117 -6.23 5.74 0.99
C ILE A 117 -7.10 5.65 2.27
N PRO A 118 -7.44 4.43 2.74
CA PRO A 118 -8.26 4.25 3.93
C PRO A 118 -7.73 4.97 5.17
N ARG A 119 -8.62 5.59 5.96
CA ARG A 119 -8.24 6.29 7.21
C ARG A 119 -7.72 5.35 8.29
N ASP A 120 -8.01 4.08 8.18
CA ASP A 120 -7.66 2.97 9.07
C ASP A 120 -6.57 2.08 8.43
N ILE A 121 -5.67 2.66 7.64
CA ILE A 121 -4.64 1.90 6.91
C ILE A 121 -3.75 1.05 7.82
N ASN A 122 -3.51 1.48 9.06
CA ASN A 122 -2.75 0.74 10.06
C ASN A 122 -3.48 -0.52 10.55
N GLU A 123 -4.81 -0.54 10.51
CA GLU A 123 -5.60 -1.74 10.85
C GLU A 123 -5.64 -2.71 9.67
N ILE A 124 -5.68 -2.19 8.44
CA ILE A 124 -5.67 -2.98 7.22
C ILE A 124 -4.28 -3.58 6.95
N LEU A 125 -3.22 -2.83 7.26
CA LEU A 125 -1.82 -3.17 6.98
C LEU A 125 -0.93 -3.05 8.24
N PRO A 126 -1.22 -3.79 9.33
CA PRO A 126 -0.56 -3.59 10.62
C PRO A 126 0.94 -3.91 10.63
N ALA A 127 1.41 -4.69 9.67
CA ALA A 127 2.78 -5.17 9.60
C ALA A 127 3.49 -4.82 8.28
N VAL A 128 2.95 -3.89 7.49
CA VAL A 128 3.55 -3.52 6.20
C VAL A 128 4.95 -2.92 6.38
N GLU A 129 5.87 -3.36 5.51
CA GLU A 129 7.24 -2.87 5.38
C GLU A 129 7.38 -2.03 4.11
N VAL A 130 6.73 -2.44 3.02
CA VAL A 130 6.78 -1.79 1.71
C VAL A 130 5.38 -1.49 1.21
N LEU A 131 5.04 -0.21 1.08
CA LEU A 131 3.79 0.26 0.49
C LEU A 131 4.07 1.13 -0.73
N LYS A 132 3.76 0.60 -1.92
CA LYS A 132 3.92 1.30 -3.19
C LYS A 132 2.57 1.48 -3.88
N LEU A 133 2.15 2.73 -4.02
CA LEU A 133 0.90 3.15 -4.64
C LEU A 133 1.11 4.19 -5.73
N SER A 134 2.35 4.40 -6.19
CA SER A 134 2.65 5.43 -7.18
C SER A 134 1.97 5.19 -8.51
N ASN A 135 1.82 6.27 -9.30
CA ASN A 135 1.24 6.21 -10.64
C ASN A 135 -0.16 5.58 -10.61
N ASN A 136 -1.05 6.17 -9.81
CA ASN A 136 -2.46 5.80 -9.70
C ASN A 136 -3.33 7.07 -9.76
N ASN A 137 -4.63 6.91 -9.56
CA ASN A 137 -5.60 8.00 -9.51
C ASN A 137 -6.12 8.24 -8.08
N LEU A 138 -5.30 7.96 -7.05
CA LEU A 138 -5.66 8.15 -5.65
C LEU A 138 -5.82 9.64 -5.33
N SER A 139 -6.76 9.97 -4.45
CA SER A 139 -7.17 11.33 -4.12
C SER A 139 -7.47 11.48 -2.63
N GLY A 140 -7.68 12.71 -2.16
CA GLY A 140 -7.88 12.98 -0.74
C GLY A 140 -6.56 12.99 0.03
N GLU A 141 -6.64 12.95 1.36
CA GLU A 141 -5.49 13.14 2.23
C GLU A 141 -4.70 11.84 2.47
N ILE A 142 -3.41 11.98 2.77
CA ILE A 142 -2.62 10.90 3.36
C ILE A 142 -3.12 10.71 4.80
N PRO A 143 -3.56 9.52 5.21
CA PRO A 143 -4.14 9.31 6.54
C PRO A 143 -3.06 9.38 7.62
N SER A 144 -3.33 10.13 8.70
CA SER A 144 -2.39 10.26 9.83
C SER A 144 -2.12 8.93 10.54
N SER A 145 -3.06 7.99 10.48
CA SER A 145 -2.90 6.64 11.01
C SER A 145 -1.78 5.85 10.34
N MET A 146 -1.32 6.26 9.16
CA MET A 146 -0.13 5.68 8.51
C MET A 146 1.13 5.84 9.36
N GLY A 147 1.20 6.83 10.26
CA GLY A 147 2.25 6.95 11.27
C GLY A 147 2.29 5.81 12.29
N ASN A 148 1.20 5.04 12.39
CA ASN A 148 1.07 3.86 13.27
C ASN A 148 1.39 2.54 12.55
N CYS A 149 2.14 2.57 11.44
CA CYS A 149 2.67 1.38 10.77
C CYS A 149 4.16 1.19 11.13
N PRO A 150 4.51 0.61 12.30
CA PRO A 150 5.85 0.72 12.88
C PRO A 150 6.97 0.03 12.08
N ASN A 151 6.60 -0.86 11.16
CA ASN A 151 7.55 -1.59 10.32
C ASN A 151 7.76 -0.93 8.94
N LEU A 152 7.09 0.18 8.63
CA LEU A 152 7.13 0.77 7.30
C LEU A 152 8.52 1.35 6.98
N GLU A 153 9.15 0.79 5.97
CA GLU A 153 10.50 1.12 5.49
C GLU A 153 10.44 1.88 4.16
N VAL A 154 9.46 1.55 3.32
CA VAL A 154 9.29 2.11 1.98
C VAL A 154 7.86 2.60 1.78
N LEU A 155 7.69 3.90 1.57
CA LEU A 155 6.40 4.54 1.29
C LEU A 155 6.48 5.37 0.00
N ILE A 156 5.87 4.85 -1.08
CA ILE A 156 5.94 5.46 -2.41
C ILE A 156 4.53 5.81 -2.86
N LEU A 157 4.21 7.10 -2.86
CA LEU A 157 2.88 7.67 -3.15
C LEU A 157 2.92 8.70 -4.31
N ASP A 158 4.05 8.85 -5.00
CA ASP A 158 4.19 9.83 -6.07
C ASP A 158 3.25 9.58 -7.25
N ASN A 159 3.03 10.62 -8.06
CA ASN A 159 2.20 10.55 -9.27
C ASN A 159 0.76 10.08 -8.94
N ASN A 160 0.10 10.83 -8.05
CA ASN A 160 -1.30 10.65 -7.68
C ASN A 160 -1.98 12.03 -7.64
N ARG A 161 -3.20 12.11 -7.10
CA ARG A 161 -3.97 13.34 -6.88
C ARG A 161 -4.20 13.59 -5.39
N LEU A 162 -3.24 13.21 -4.53
CA LEU A 162 -3.34 13.38 -3.08
C LEU A 162 -3.29 14.87 -2.72
N THR A 163 -4.11 15.27 -1.75
CA THR A 163 -4.33 16.66 -1.33
C THR A 163 -4.07 16.83 0.16
N GLY A 164 -4.11 18.07 0.64
CA GLY A 164 -3.98 18.37 2.07
C GLY A 164 -2.51 18.37 2.53
N GLN A 165 -2.30 18.13 3.83
CA GLN A 165 -0.97 18.11 4.42
C GLN A 165 -0.37 16.71 4.42
N ILE A 166 0.96 16.62 4.41
CA ILE A 166 1.64 15.39 4.81
C ILE A 166 1.52 15.29 6.34
N PRO A 167 0.91 14.23 6.90
CA PRO A 167 0.71 14.13 8.34
C PRO A 167 2.03 14.16 9.10
N GLN A 168 2.11 14.99 10.14
CA GLN A 168 3.29 15.06 10.99
C GLN A 168 3.54 13.73 11.71
N GLN A 169 2.50 12.91 11.91
CA GLN A 169 2.59 11.55 12.47
C GLN A 169 3.50 10.62 11.68
N LEU A 170 3.78 10.90 10.39
CA LEU A 170 4.75 10.10 9.64
C LEU A 170 6.17 10.20 10.22
N ASN A 171 6.47 11.19 11.07
CA ASN A 171 7.75 11.26 11.80
C ASN A 171 7.94 10.13 12.82
N GLN A 172 6.88 9.41 13.19
CA GLN A 172 6.92 8.26 14.11
C GLN A 172 7.47 7.00 13.43
N LEU A 173 7.58 7.00 12.10
CA LEU A 173 8.08 5.88 11.30
C LEU A 173 9.61 5.82 11.34
N ILE A 174 10.15 5.34 12.47
CA ILE A 174 11.60 5.28 12.72
C ILE A 174 12.38 4.38 11.75
N ARG A 175 11.71 3.49 11.02
CA ARG A 175 12.30 2.60 10.02
C ARG A 175 12.17 3.13 8.59
N LEU A 176 11.52 4.27 8.38
CA LEU A 176 11.30 4.78 7.04
C LEU A 176 12.62 5.23 6.41
N GLU A 177 12.99 4.57 5.31
CA GLU A 177 14.22 4.81 4.56
C GLU A 177 13.95 5.40 3.18
N VAL A 178 12.86 4.97 2.54
CA VAL A 178 12.49 5.42 1.20
C VAL A 178 11.10 6.04 1.23
N PHE A 179 11.04 7.32 0.88
CA PHE A 179 9.80 8.09 0.86
C PHE A 179 9.69 8.88 -0.43
N SER A 180 8.50 8.91 -1.03
CA SER A 180 8.20 9.74 -2.19
C SER A 180 6.73 10.11 -2.23
N VAL A 181 6.45 11.41 -2.35
CA VAL A 181 5.11 12.00 -2.56
C VAL A 181 5.11 13.00 -3.72
N ALA A 182 6.16 12.98 -4.56
CA ALA A 182 6.30 13.86 -5.70
C ALA A 182 5.09 13.80 -6.65
N ASN A 183 4.84 14.86 -7.41
CA ASN A 183 3.74 14.91 -8.39
C ASN A 183 2.37 14.60 -7.74
N ASN A 184 2.00 15.39 -6.74
CA ASN A 184 0.69 15.37 -6.08
C ASN A 184 0.16 16.82 -5.93
N LEU A 185 -0.89 17.02 -5.14
CA LEU A 185 -1.50 18.32 -4.83
C LEU A 185 -1.35 18.65 -3.33
N LEU A 186 -0.24 18.25 -2.72
CA LEU A 186 0.02 18.40 -1.30
C LEU A 186 0.43 19.84 -0.96
N SER A 187 0.21 20.22 0.31
CA SER A 187 0.45 21.57 0.81
C SER A 187 0.86 21.60 2.28
N GLY A 188 1.38 22.73 2.74
CA GLY A 188 1.77 22.93 4.12
C GLY A 188 3.19 22.46 4.45
N PRO A 189 3.56 22.45 5.74
CA PRO A 189 4.88 22.06 6.18
C PRO A 189 5.09 20.55 5.99
N VAL A 190 6.24 20.17 5.45
CA VAL A 190 6.69 18.77 5.43
C VAL A 190 7.04 18.30 6.86
N PRO A 191 6.90 17.01 7.18
CA PRO A 191 7.26 16.47 8.49
C PRO A 191 8.76 16.48 8.72
N ASP A 192 9.15 16.71 9.97
CA ASP A 192 10.52 16.54 10.42
C ASP A 192 10.76 15.05 10.76
N PHE A 193 11.29 14.31 9.80
CA PHE A 193 11.54 12.88 9.97
C PHE A 193 12.76 12.64 10.85
N VAL A 194 12.62 11.74 11.82
CA VAL A 194 13.69 11.38 12.78
C VAL A 194 14.74 10.44 12.15
N SER A 195 14.48 9.92 10.95
CA SER A 195 15.33 8.93 10.28
C SER A 195 16.70 9.49 9.86
N VAL A 196 17.73 8.64 9.99
CA VAL A 196 19.13 8.92 9.65
C VAL A 196 19.30 9.14 8.13
N THR A 197 18.35 8.69 7.32
CA THR A 197 18.28 9.00 5.90
C THR A 197 17.52 10.31 5.70
N THR A 198 18.25 11.38 5.40
CA THR A 198 17.64 12.64 4.93
C THR A 198 16.79 12.34 3.70
N ILE A 199 15.47 12.29 3.85
CA ILE A 199 14.55 12.22 2.72
C ILE A 199 14.85 13.44 1.85
N LYS A 200 15.14 13.18 0.58
CA LYS A 200 15.71 14.20 -0.30
C LYS A 200 14.64 15.15 -0.84
N PRO A 201 15.00 16.36 -1.29
CA PRO A 201 14.05 17.28 -1.93
C PRO A 201 13.28 16.67 -3.10
N GLU A 202 13.89 15.72 -3.84
CA GLU A 202 13.25 15.06 -4.98
C GLU A 202 11.98 14.30 -4.59
N SER A 203 11.89 13.82 -3.34
CA SER A 203 10.72 13.11 -2.82
C SER A 203 9.46 13.99 -2.75
N TYR A 204 9.58 15.31 -2.89
CA TYR A 204 8.48 16.26 -2.72
C TYR A 204 8.19 17.11 -3.95
N VAL A 205 8.97 16.98 -5.04
CA VAL A 205 8.87 17.85 -6.22
C VAL A 205 7.47 17.85 -6.81
N ASN A 206 7.11 18.92 -7.49
CA ASN A 206 5.80 19.09 -8.12
C ASN A 206 4.62 19.02 -7.14
N ASN A 207 4.82 19.49 -5.90
CA ASN A 207 3.77 19.84 -4.94
C ASN A 207 3.95 21.31 -4.54
N SER A 208 3.38 22.23 -5.30
CA SER A 208 3.65 23.68 -5.16
C SER A 208 3.24 24.29 -3.82
N GLY A 209 2.39 23.60 -3.05
CA GLY A 209 1.96 24.06 -1.72
C GLY A 209 2.88 23.62 -0.57
N LEU A 210 3.85 22.73 -0.82
CA LEU A 210 4.74 22.23 0.23
C LEU A 210 5.85 23.22 0.57
N CYS A 211 6.27 23.21 1.84
CA CYS A 211 7.36 24.03 2.36
C CYS A 211 7.96 23.36 3.61
N GLY A 212 9.08 23.86 4.13
CA GLY A 212 9.81 23.26 5.26
C GLY A 212 10.81 22.21 4.82
N GLY A 213 11.78 21.86 5.67
CA GLY A 213 12.95 21.05 5.31
C GLY A 213 12.57 19.65 4.80
N PRO A 214 13.02 19.24 3.60
CA PRO A 214 14.19 19.72 2.84
C PRO A 214 13.90 20.76 1.74
N LEU A 215 12.73 21.40 1.73
CA LEU A 215 12.31 22.42 0.75
C LEU A 215 12.58 23.86 1.23
N GLU A 216 12.05 24.85 0.49
CA GLU A 216 12.03 26.24 0.94
C GLU A 216 11.23 26.41 2.24
N TYR A 217 11.67 27.33 3.11
CA TYR A 217 10.99 27.62 4.35
C TYR A 217 9.54 28.08 4.12
N CYS A 218 8.64 27.70 5.03
CA CYS A 218 7.26 28.14 4.97
C CYS A 218 7.16 29.66 5.18
N ARG A 219 6.75 30.40 4.14
CA ARG A 219 6.47 31.83 4.25
C ARG A 219 5.31 32.02 5.22
N LYS A 220 5.56 32.70 6.34
CA LYS A 220 4.47 33.15 7.22
C LYS A 220 3.61 34.10 6.40
N LYS A 221 2.32 33.78 6.24
CA LYS A 221 1.35 34.69 5.62
C LYS A 221 1.39 35.98 6.44
N HIS A 222 1.94 37.07 5.89
CA HIS A 222 2.01 38.34 6.59
C HIS A 222 0.57 38.80 6.88
N ARG A 223 0.20 38.83 8.15
CA ARG A 223 -1.09 39.30 8.65
C ARG A 223 -1.16 40.85 8.65
N TRP A 224 -0.76 41.47 7.56
CA TRP A 224 -0.84 42.91 7.34
C TRP A 224 -1.20 43.19 5.88
N SER A 225 -2.45 42.95 5.51
CA SER A 225 -3.06 43.64 4.39
C SER A 225 -3.43 45.05 4.85
N PHE A 226 -2.47 45.98 4.80
CA PHE A 226 -2.80 47.40 4.71
C PHE A 226 -3.29 47.66 3.29
N GLU A 227 -4.59 47.85 3.11
CA GLU A 227 -5.10 48.57 1.95
C GLU A 227 -4.56 49.99 1.99
N ILE A 228 -3.49 50.26 1.25
CA ILE A 228 -3.17 51.63 0.85
C ILE A 228 -3.96 51.89 -0.42
N SER A 229 -5.18 52.39 -0.23
CA SER A 229 -5.90 53.15 -1.24
C SER A 229 -5.04 54.36 -1.63
N PHE A 230 -4.50 54.33 -2.84
CA PHE A 230 -3.98 55.53 -3.50
C PHE A 230 -5.17 56.47 -3.76
N ARG A 231 -5.35 57.48 -2.91
CA ARG A 231 -6.01 58.73 -3.31
C ARG A 231 -4.96 59.81 -3.46
N SER A 232 -4.60 60.05 -4.72
CA SER A 232 -4.06 61.31 -5.21
C SER A 232 -5.03 62.46 -4.88
N GLY A 233 -4.54 63.52 -4.24
CA GLY A 233 -5.34 64.72 -4.04
C GLY A 233 -4.70 65.76 -3.11
N ILE A 234 -3.75 66.51 -3.66
CA ILE A 234 -3.55 67.96 -3.52
C ILE A 234 -3.48 68.58 -2.10
N ASP A 235 -2.27 69.05 -1.81
CA ASP A 235 -1.79 70.14 -0.96
C ASP A 235 -2.77 71.33 -0.76
N SER A 236 -3.05 71.72 0.51
CA SER A 236 -2.74 73.06 1.05
C SER A 236 -3.32 73.27 2.45
N ASP A 237 -2.60 74.08 3.23
CA ASP A 237 -3.04 74.92 4.35
C ASP A 237 -2.79 74.48 5.81
N GLN A 238 -1.63 74.97 6.28
CA GLN A 238 -1.41 75.86 7.44
C GLN A 238 -1.82 75.44 8.87
N GLU A 239 -0.77 75.37 9.72
CA GLU A 239 -0.57 76.20 10.92
C GLU A 239 -1.83 76.68 11.68
N GLU A 240 -2.08 76.22 12.92
CA GLU A 240 -1.91 77.05 14.12
C GLU A 240 -2.17 76.30 15.45
N LEU A 241 -1.49 76.80 16.46
CA LEU A 241 -1.44 76.43 17.88
C LEU A 241 -2.79 76.48 18.63
N ARG A 242 -3.12 75.42 19.39
CA ARG A 242 -3.37 75.43 20.85
C ARG A 242 -3.78 74.06 21.38
#